data_AF-A0A846CW02-F1
#
_entry.id   AF-A0A846CW02-F1
#
_cell.length_a   1.000
_cell.length_b   1.000
_cell.length_c   1.000
_cell.angle_alpha   90.00
_cell.angle_beta   90.00
_cell.angle_gamma   90.00
#
_symmetry.space_group_name_H-M   'P 1'
#
loop_
_entity.id
_entity.type
_entity.pdbx_description
1 polymer ?
#
loop_
_entity_poly.entity_id
_entity_poly.type
_entity_poly.pdbx_seq_one_letter_code
_entity_poly.pdbx_strand_id
1 'polypeptide(L)'
;MRDQPKIYDKYIVGDLSDSNGEVFSKLKDTSSINCLIAVGSLGFSDISTKGFSNALNILEPGGLLAISIKEEFLLSQDMTGFAKLIDSLISENFLEKICEIRYVHRLATSGKPIFYIVLCCRKLR
;
A
#
# COMPACT_ATOMS: atom_id res chain seq x y z
N MET A 1 15.06 -15.46 -7.96
CA MET A 1 13.69 -16.00 -7.90
C MET A 1 12.95 -15.23 -6.81
N ARG A 2 11.72 -14.75 -7.02
CA ARG A 2 10.98 -13.91 -6.04
C ARG A 2 10.26 -14.73 -4.97
N ASP A 3 9.88 -15.98 -5.28
CA ASP A 3 9.32 -16.91 -4.31
C ASP A 3 10.40 -17.41 -3.33
N GLN A 4 10.05 -17.43 -2.04
CA GLN A 4 10.91 -17.81 -0.92
C GLN A 4 10.13 -18.73 0.03
N PRO A 5 10.01 -20.04 -0.26
CA PRO A 5 9.13 -20.96 0.49
C PRO A 5 9.50 -21.17 1.97
N LYS A 6 10.71 -20.77 2.37
CA LYS A 6 11.15 -20.82 3.78
C LYS A 6 10.80 -19.54 4.56
N ILE A 7 10.36 -18.49 3.86
CA ILE A 7 10.06 -17.17 4.41
C ILE A 7 8.56 -16.88 4.28
N TYR A 8 7.98 -17.15 3.12
CA TYR A 8 6.57 -16.93 2.84
C TYR A 8 5.76 -18.20 3.03
N ASP A 9 4.60 -18.08 3.68
CA ASP A 9 3.60 -19.14 3.70
C ASP A 9 3.01 -19.37 2.30
N LYS A 10 2.70 -18.29 1.58
CA LYS A 10 2.22 -18.30 0.20
C LYS A 10 2.85 -17.17 -0.61
N TYR A 11 3.28 -17.47 -1.83
CA TYR A 11 3.66 -16.48 -2.84
C TYR A 11 2.60 -16.45 -3.94
N ILE A 12 1.80 -15.39 -3.98
CA ILE A 12 0.66 -15.26 -4.89
C ILE A 12 1.01 -14.21 -5.96
N VAL A 13 0.89 -14.61 -7.23
CA VAL A 13 1.02 -13.71 -8.38
C VAL A 13 -0.37 -13.47 -8.98
N GLY A 14 -0.70 -12.22 -9.23
CA GLY A 14 -1.84 -11.83 -10.06
C GLY A 14 -2.24 -10.37 -9.88
N ASP A 15 -3.41 -10.01 -10.41
CA ASP A 15 -3.89 -8.63 -10.47
C ASP A 15 -4.83 -8.30 -9.29
N LEU A 16 -4.43 -7.34 -8.46
CA LEU A 16 -5.25 -6.85 -7.35
C LEU A 16 -6.40 -5.95 -7.80
N SER A 17 -6.39 -5.47 -9.05
CA SER A 17 -7.44 -4.61 -9.61
C SER A 17 -8.71 -5.38 -10.00
N ASP A 18 -8.60 -6.71 -10.18
CA ASP A 18 -9.72 -7.62 -10.40
C ASP A 18 -10.12 -8.30 -9.07
N SER A 19 -11.09 -7.70 -8.38
CA SER A 19 -11.59 -8.21 -7.10
C SER A 19 -12.31 -9.56 -7.20
N ASN A 20 -12.66 -10.00 -8.42
CA ASN A 20 -13.27 -11.31 -8.68
C ASN A 20 -12.24 -12.32 -9.21
N GLY A 21 -10.99 -11.89 -9.37
CA GLY A 21 -9.91 -12.73 -9.85
C GLY A 21 -9.49 -13.78 -8.82
N GLU A 22 -8.79 -14.80 -9.32
CA GLU A 22 -8.33 -15.96 -8.53
C GLU A 22 -7.45 -15.56 -7.34
N VAL A 23 -6.77 -14.40 -7.42
CA VAL A 23 -5.96 -13.84 -6.33
C VAL A 23 -6.79 -13.60 -5.08
N PHE A 24 -7.98 -13.02 -5.22
CA PHE A 24 -8.82 -12.70 -4.06
C PHE A 24 -9.42 -13.96 -3.43
N SER A 25 -9.71 -15.00 -4.22
CA SER A 25 -10.08 -16.30 -3.67
C SER A 25 -8.96 -16.87 -2.81
N LYS A 26 -7.71 -16.88 -3.33
CA LYS A 26 -6.53 -17.36 -2.58
C LYS A 26 -6.23 -16.55 -1.32
N LEU A 27 -6.48 -15.23 -1.36
CA LEU A 27 -6.30 -14.35 -0.21
C LEU A 27 -7.41 -14.55 0.84
N LYS A 28 -8.67 -14.76 0.42
CA LYS A 28 -9.78 -15.08 1.33
C LYS A 28 -9.64 -16.44 2.01
N ASP A 29 -8.98 -17.39 1.35
CA ASP A 29 -8.63 -18.70 1.94
C ASP A 29 -7.54 -18.61 3.01
N THR A 30 -6.90 -17.44 3.16
CA THR A 30 -5.90 -17.18 4.20
C THR A 30 -6.63 -16.59 5.41
N SER A 31 -6.33 -17.09 6.62
CA SER A 31 -6.90 -16.58 7.88
C SER A 31 -6.80 -15.06 7.98
N SER A 32 -7.65 -14.45 8.82
CA SER A 32 -7.93 -13.01 8.78
C SER A 32 -6.66 -12.14 8.70
N ILE A 33 -6.48 -11.51 7.53
CA ILE A 33 -5.31 -10.69 7.24
C ILE A 33 -5.41 -9.44 8.10
N ASN A 34 -4.47 -9.28 9.03
CA ASN A 34 -4.47 -8.20 10.03
C ASN A 34 -3.32 -7.21 9.86
N CYS A 35 -2.47 -7.42 8.85
CA CYS A 35 -1.38 -6.52 8.51
C CYS A 35 -1.21 -6.48 6.98
N LEU A 36 -1.14 -5.28 6.42
CA LEU A 36 -0.86 -5.01 5.01
C LEU A 36 0.35 -4.09 4.90
N ILE A 37 1.37 -4.53 4.16
CA ILE A 37 2.59 -3.77 3.92
C ILE A 37 2.75 -3.56 2.41
N ALA A 38 2.88 -2.31 1.97
CA ALA A 38 3.13 -1.96 0.57
C ALA A 38 4.34 -1.01 0.45
N VAL A 39 5.46 -1.53 -0.05
CA VAL A 39 6.72 -0.78 -0.16
C VAL A 39 7.06 -0.55 -1.62
N GLY A 40 7.08 0.72 -2.05
CA GLY A 40 7.57 1.12 -3.37
C GLY A 40 6.65 0.76 -4.54
N SER A 41 5.43 0.28 -4.29
CA SER A 41 4.46 -0.07 -5.33
C SER A 41 3.48 1.06 -5.68
N LEU A 42 3.50 2.18 -4.95
CA LEU A 42 2.51 3.25 -5.08
C LEU A 42 3.07 4.40 -5.94
N GLY A 43 2.33 4.76 -6.99
CA GLY A 43 2.55 5.96 -7.82
C GLY A 43 3.40 5.79 -9.09
N PHE A 44 4.06 4.64 -9.30
CA PHE A 44 4.81 4.35 -10.54
C PHE A 44 4.03 3.51 -11.55
N SER A 45 2.70 3.45 -11.42
CA SER A 45 1.82 2.54 -12.17
C SER A 45 2.05 1.05 -11.88
N ASP A 46 2.81 0.72 -10.83
CA ASP A 46 3.02 -0.66 -10.37
C ASP A 46 1.73 -1.26 -9.79
N ILE A 47 1.06 -0.52 -8.91
CA ILE A 47 -0.30 -0.82 -8.44
C ILE A 47 -1.23 0.36 -8.72
N SER A 48 -2.44 0.06 -9.17
CA SER A 48 -3.49 1.07 -9.33
C SER A 48 -4.10 1.44 -7.96
N THR A 49 -4.70 2.62 -7.86
CA THR A 49 -5.52 3.01 -6.69
C THR A 49 -6.64 2.00 -6.42
N LYS A 50 -7.26 1.45 -7.47
CA LYS A 50 -8.25 0.37 -7.37
C LYS A 50 -7.65 -0.90 -6.77
N GLY A 51 -6.49 -1.34 -7.25
CA GLY A 51 -5.82 -2.53 -6.73
C GLY A 51 -5.42 -2.36 -5.27
N PHE A 52 -4.93 -1.18 -4.89
CA PHE A 52 -4.65 -0.85 -3.50
C PHE A 52 -5.91 -0.85 -2.63
N SER A 53 -7.00 -0.22 -3.06
CA SER A 53 -8.28 -0.24 -2.33
C SER A 53 -8.83 -1.64 -2.17
N ASN A 54 -8.74 -2.49 -3.20
CA ASN A 54 -9.15 -3.88 -3.09
C ASN A 54 -8.30 -4.66 -2.08
N ALA A 55 -6.98 -4.47 -2.08
CA ALA A 55 -6.10 -5.08 -1.07
C ALA A 55 -6.43 -4.60 0.34
N LEU A 56 -6.70 -3.29 0.51
CA LEU A 56 -7.12 -2.72 1.78
C LEU A 56 -8.46 -3.28 2.25
N ASN A 57 -9.39 -3.60 1.34
CA ASN A 57 -10.67 -4.23 1.68
C ASN A 57 -10.52 -5.64 2.27
N ILE A 58 -9.42 -6.35 1.96
CA ILE A 58 -9.14 -7.67 2.56
C ILE A 58 -8.63 -7.55 4.00
N LEU A 59 -7.88 -6.49 4.32
CA LEU A 59 -7.39 -6.23 5.67
C LEU A 59 -8.58 -6.16 6.63
N GLU A 60 -8.54 -6.85 7.77
CA GLU A 60 -9.63 -6.79 8.73
C GLU A 60 -9.71 -5.41 9.44
N PRO A 61 -10.90 -4.97 9.88
CA PRO A 61 -11.00 -3.83 10.78
C PRO A 61 -10.16 -4.05 12.04
N GLY A 62 -9.43 -3.02 12.48
CA GLY A 62 -8.41 -3.08 13.52
C GLY A 62 -7.01 -3.46 13.01
N GLY A 63 -6.90 -3.98 11.79
CA GLY A 63 -5.64 -4.33 11.15
C GLY A 63 -4.72 -3.13 10.87
N LEU A 64 -3.43 -3.40 10.71
CA LEU A 64 -2.41 -2.40 10.46
C LEU A 64 -2.06 -2.29 8.97
N LEU A 65 -1.93 -1.06 8.49
CA LEU A 65 -1.43 -0.74 7.18
C LEU A 65 -0.09 -0.01 7.34
N ALA A 66 0.94 -0.43 6.61
CA ALA A 66 2.18 0.32 6.46
C ALA A 66 2.51 0.50 4.98
N ILE A 67 2.63 1.74 4.53
CA ILE A 67 3.02 2.05 3.15
C ILE A 67 4.30 2.86 3.11
N SER A 68 5.11 2.67 2.07
CA SER A 68 6.15 3.61 1.69
C SER A 68 5.88 4.15 0.29
N ILE A 69 5.75 5.47 0.21
CA ILE A 69 5.39 6.19 -0.99
C ILE A 69 6.34 7.37 -1.19
N LYS A 70 6.72 7.62 -2.44
CA LYS A 70 7.53 8.77 -2.81
C LYS A 70 6.74 10.06 -2.53
N GLU A 71 7.37 11.07 -1.92
CA GLU A 71 6.65 12.24 -1.39
C GLU A 71 5.83 12.98 -2.45
N GLU A 72 6.32 13.01 -3.69
CA GLU A 72 5.67 13.69 -4.80
C GLU A 72 4.29 13.11 -5.17
N PHE A 73 4.02 11.84 -4.85
CA PHE A 73 2.70 11.21 -5.07
C PHE A 73 1.68 11.55 -3.97
N LEU A 74 2.08 12.28 -2.93
CA LEU A 74 1.20 12.83 -1.90
C LEU A 74 0.96 14.33 -2.09
N LEU A 75 1.58 14.95 -3.11
CA LEU A 75 1.37 16.37 -3.40
C LEU A 75 0.06 16.58 -4.19
N SER A 76 -0.50 17.78 -4.10
CA SER A 76 -1.74 18.16 -4.81
C SER A 76 -1.65 18.07 -6.34
N GLN A 77 -0.43 18.04 -6.88
CA GLN A 77 -0.13 17.93 -8.31
C GLN A 77 -0.04 16.47 -8.78
N ASP A 78 -0.20 15.50 -7.86
CA ASP A 78 -0.21 14.08 -8.18
C ASP A 78 -1.34 13.74 -9.16
N MET A 79 -0.96 13.00 -10.20
CA MET A 79 -1.88 12.51 -11.24
C MET A 79 -2.19 11.02 -11.08
N THR A 80 -1.52 10.32 -10.17
CA THR A 80 -1.71 8.89 -9.93
C THR A 80 -2.99 8.61 -9.13
N GLY A 81 -3.44 9.59 -8.36
CA GLY A 81 -4.64 9.54 -7.54
C GLY A 81 -4.39 9.08 -6.10
N PHE A 82 -3.15 8.77 -5.73
CA PHE A 82 -2.82 8.28 -4.39
C PHE A 82 -2.96 9.36 -3.32
N ALA A 83 -2.59 10.62 -3.62
CA ALA A 83 -2.80 11.74 -2.69
C ALA A 83 -4.28 11.84 -2.29
N LYS A 84 -5.17 11.93 -3.29
CA LYS A 84 -6.62 12.03 -3.07
C LYS A 84 -7.20 10.81 -2.37
N LEU A 85 -6.75 9.61 -2.73
CA LEU A 85 -7.24 8.37 -2.13
C LEU A 85 -6.88 8.31 -0.64
N ILE A 86 -5.61 8.54 -0.29
CA ILE A 86 -5.13 8.47 1.10
C ILE A 86 -5.82 9.54 1.94
N ASP A 87 -5.96 10.76 1.42
CA ASP A 87 -6.65 11.86 2.09
C ASP A 87 -8.13 11.53 2.35
N SER A 88 -8.84 10.95 1.36
CA SER A 88 -10.23 10.48 1.51
C SER A 88 -10.32 9.37 2.56
N LEU A 89 -9.47 8.35 2.51
CA LEU A 89 -9.49 7.24 3.46
C LEU A 89 -9.28 7.71 4.91
N ILE A 90 -8.42 8.70 5.14
CA ILE A 90 -8.20 9.26 6.47
C ILE A 90 -9.38 10.16 6.87
N SER A 91 -9.80 11.10 6.02
CA SER A 91 -10.87 12.05 6.35
C SER A 91 -12.24 11.39 6.55
N GLU A 92 -12.51 10.28 5.85
CA GLU A 92 -13.74 9.50 5.98
C GLU A 92 -13.72 8.46 7.12
N ASN A 93 -12.64 8.43 7.90
CA ASN A 93 -12.40 7.47 8.99
C ASN A 93 -12.43 6.00 8.53
N PHE A 94 -11.88 5.71 7.34
CA PHE A 94 -11.49 4.34 6.96
C PHE A 94 -10.13 3.98 7.54
N LEU A 95 -9.22 4.96 7.62
CA LEU A 95 -7.89 4.82 8.19
C LEU A 95 -7.67 5.82 9.33
N GLU A 96 -7.17 5.34 10.45
CA GLU A 96 -6.63 6.18 11.52
C GLU A 96 -5.11 6.23 11.37
N LYS A 97 -4.55 7.43 11.20
CA LYS A 97 -3.10 7.62 11.09
C LYS A 97 -2.42 7.35 12.43
N ILE A 98 -1.48 6.42 12.46
CA ILE A 98 -0.65 6.09 13.63
C ILE A 98 0.65 6.90 13.59
N CYS A 99 1.35 6.87 12.46
CA CYS A 99 2.57 7.64 12.29
C CYS A 99 2.82 8.01 10.82
N GLU A 100 3.59 9.07 10.64
CA GLU A 100 4.03 9.58 9.35
C GLU A 100 5.49 10.02 9.49
N ILE A 101 6.38 9.43 8.70
CA ILE A 101 7.81 9.67 8.79
C ILE A 101 8.34 10.00 7.41
N ARG A 102 8.88 11.22 7.26
CA ARG A 102 9.62 11.64 6.07
C ARG A 102 11.08 11.26 6.20
N TYR A 103 11.64 10.59 5.19
CA TYR A 103 13.03 10.16 5.19
C TYR A 103 13.66 10.26 3.79
N VAL A 104 14.99 10.34 3.75
CA VAL A 104 15.75 10.23 2.49
C VAL A 104 15.82 8.75 2.12
N HIS A 105 15.13 8.37 1.05
CA HIS A 105 15.13 6.99 0.56
C HIS A 105 16.47 6.62 -0.08
N ARG A 106 16.99 7.54 -0.90
CA ARG A 106 18.32 7.46 -1.54
C ARG A 106 18.71 8.80 -2.14
N LEU A 107 19.96 8.91 -2.58
CA LEU A 107 20.39 9.96 -3.48
C LEU A 107 20.10 9.57 -4.94
N ALA A 108 19.67 10.54 -5.74
CA ALA A 108 19.63 10.44 -7.18
C ALA A 108 21.05 10.34 -7.76
N THR A 109 21.19 9.98 -9.04
CA THR A 109 22.48 10.00 -9.74
C THR A 109 23.12 11.40 -9.78
N SER A 110 22.30 12.44 -9.63
CA SER A 110 22.73 13.84 -9.49
C SER A 110 23.20 14.21 -8.08
N GLY A 111 23.17 13.29 -7.11
CA GLY A 111 23.47 13.55 -5.70
C GLY A 111 22.33 14.22 -4.93
N LYS A 112 21.23 14.61 -5.57
CA LYS A 112 20.07 15.22 -4.90
C LYS A 112 19.29 14.17 -4.09
N PRO A 113 18.81 14.49 -2.87
CA PRO A 113 18.02 13.56 -2.09
C PRO A 113 16.66 13.27 -2.73
N ILE A 114 16.22 12.02 -2.67
CA ILE A 114 14.87 11.57 -3.01
C ILE A 114 14.17 11.20 -1.70
N PHE A 115 13.06 11.87 -1.42
CA PHE A 115 12.31 11.70 -0.18
C PHE A 115 11.12 10.78 -0.35
N TYR A 116 10.90 9.96 0.66
CA TYR A 116 9.73 9.10 0.79
C TYR A 116 9.06 9.37 2.14
N ILE A 117 7.78 9.07 2.19
CA ILE A 117 6.98 9.01 3.41
C ILE A 117 6.75 7.54 3.74
N VAL A 118 6.97 7.17 5.01
CA VAL A 118 6.35 5.99 5.61
C VAL A 118 5.08 6.47 6.29
N LEU A 119 3.95 5.88 5.92
CA LEU A 119 2.66 6.12 6.55
C LEU A 119 2.17 4.81 7.16
N CYS A 120 1.96 4.82 8.48
CA CYS A 120 1.34 3.71 9.18
C CYS A 120 -0.06 4.11 9.65
N CYS A 121 -1.05 3.27 9.36
CA CYS A 121 -2.43 3.49 9.73
C CYS A 121 -3.04 2.25 10.36
N ARG A 122 -4.11 2.44 11.13
CA ARG A 122 -5.04 1.38 11.52
C ARG A 122 -6.27 1.44 10.64
N LYS A 123 -6.72 0.30 10.12
CA LYS A 123 -8.00 0.20 9.42
C LYS A 123 -9.13 0.25 10.43
N LEU A 124 -10.10 1.14 10.21
CA LEU A 124 -11.26 1.30 11.09
C LEU A 124 -12.50 0.58 10.55
N ARG A 125 -12.64 0.50 9.22
CA ARG A 125 -13.80 -0.05 8.51
C ARG A 125 -13.35 -0.82 7.29
#